data_AF-A0A026VRN0-F1
#
_entry.id   AF-A0A026VRN0-F1
#
_cell.length_a   1.000
_cell.length_b   1.000
_cell.length_c   1.000
_cell.angle_alpha   90.00
_cell.angle_beta   90.00
_cell.angle_gamma   90.00
#
_symmetry.space_group_name_H-M   'P 1'
#
loop_
_entity.id
_entity.type
_entity.pdbx_description
1 polymer ?
#
loop_
_entity_poly.entity_id
_entity_poly.type
_entity_poly.pdbx_seq_one_letter_code
_entity_poly.pdbx_strand_id
1 'polypeptide(L)'
;MKSINMGVVYKINCVNCDACYIGQTKRQLGKRINEHKVDIRKHEGCRSVVSEHRLVNDHDFDWQNTFILHHESHRRKREVAEMYYIKSHTDTINIQRDTESFPVVYESVLNRI
;
A
#
# COMPACT_ATOMS: atom_id res chain seq x y z
N MET A 1 23.62 6.89 -5.53
CA MET A 1 22.40 7.71 -5.72
C MET A 1 21.20 6.90 -5.27
N LYS A 2 20.41 7.34 -4.27
CA LYS A 2 19.11 6.71 -3.98
C LYS A 2 18.17 7.02 -5.16
N SER A 3 17.63 6.00 -5.81
CA SER A 3 16.68 6.19 -6.92
C SER A 3 15.44 6.91 -6.41
N ILE A 4 15.05 8.00 -7.08
CA ILE A 4 13.85 8.76 -6.75
C ILE A 4 12.68 8.08 -7.46
N ASN A 5 11.94 7.24 -6.74
CA ASN A 5 10.78 6.54 -7.29
C ASN A 5 9.51 7.37 -7.07
N MET A 6 8.80 7.68 -8.15
CA MET A 6 7.55 8.47 -8.18
C MET A 6 6.55 7.82 -9.12
N GLY A 7 5.25 7.98 -8.85
CA GLY A 7 4.21 7.36 -9.67
C GLY A 7 4.29 5.84 -9.63
N VAL A 8 4.36 5.26 -8.43
CA VAL A 8 4.57 3.82 -8.24
C VAL A 8 3.48 3.19 -7.40
N VAL A 9 3.22 1.90 -7.67
CA VAL A 9 2.61 0.96 -6.73
C VAL A 9 3.75 0.24 -6.02
N TYR A 10 3.67 0.16 -4.69
CA TYR A 10 4.71 -0.40 -3.85
C TYR A 10 4.13 -1.37 -2.83
N LYS A 11 4.99 -2.22 -2.30
CA LYS A 11 4.71 -3.18 -1.23
C LYS A 11 5.72 -3.03 -0.11
N ILE A 12 5.24 -3.06 1.13
CA ILE A 12 6.05 -3.18 2.34
C ILE A 12 5.59 -4.41 3.11
N ASN A 13 6.54 -5.19 3.62
CA ASN A 13 6.26 -6.40 4.39
C ASN A 13 6.38 -6.10 5.88
N CYS A 14 5.52 -6.74 6.68
CA CYS A 14 5.76 -6.85 8.11
C CYS A 14 7.01 -7.72 8.33
N VAL A 15 7.82 -7.40 9.35
CA VAL A 15 8.99 -8.22 9.70
C VAL A 15 8.65 -9.30 10.73
N ASN A 16 7.46 -9.24 11.32
CA ASN A 16 7.03 -10.09 12.41
C ASN A 16 5.95 -11.12 12.00
N CYS A 17 5.35 -10.98 10.82
CA CYS A 17 4.40 -11.93 10.26
C CYS A 17 4.34 -11.83 8.72
N ASP A 18 3.57 -12.72 8.09
CA ASP A 18 3.44 -12.78 6.62
C ASP A 18 2.64 -11.62 6.00
N ALA A 19 2.10 -10.74 6.83
CA ALA A 19 1.30 -9.61 6.40
C ALA A 19 2.11 -8.61 5.58
N CYS A 20 1.45 -7.99 4.59
CA CYS A 20 2.02 -6.91 3.80
C CYS A 20 1.01 -5.77 3.58
N TYR A 21 1.52 -4.59 3.27
CA TYR A 21 0.71 -3.46 2.81
C TYR A 21 1.11 -3.08 1.40
N ILE A 22 0.11 -2.91 0.54
CA ILE A 22 0.29 -2.47 -0.84
C ILE A 22 -0.33 -1.09 -0.97
N GLY A 23 0.40 -0.15 -1.55
CA GLY A 23 -0.11 1.20 -1.73
C GLY A 23 0.43 1.85 -2.99
N GLN A 24 -0.15 2.98 -3.39
CA GLN A 24 0.40 3.83 -4.45
C GLN A 24 0.84 5.20 -3.97
N THR A 25 1.69 5.85 -4.77
CA THR A 25 2.04 7.25 -4.59
C THR A 25 2.37 7.93 -5.92
N LYS A 26 1.79 9.13 -6.13
CA LYS A 26 2.25 10.08 -7.16
C LYS A 26 3.57 10.76 -6.77
N ARG A 27 3.78 10.95 -5.47
CA ARG A 27 4.95 11.64 -4.88
C ARG A 27 6.11 10.66 -4.71
N GLN A 28 7.24 11.18 -4.25
CA GLN A 28 8.42 10.38 -3.94
C GLN A 28 8.08 9.28 -2.90
N LEU A 29 8.41 8.04 -3.24
CA LEU A 29 8.16 6.87 -2.40
C LEU A 29 8.71 7.04 -0.99
N GLY A 30 9.94 7.54 -0.85
CA GLY A 30 10.55 7.80 0.46
C GLY A 30 9.73 8.74 1.35
N LYS A 31 9.05 9.76 0.78
CA LYS A 31 8.16 10.64 1.55
C LYS A 31 6.92 9.88 2.04
N ARG A 32 6.33 9.04 1.18
CA ARG A 32 5.17 8.22 1.54
C ARG A 32 5.51 7.20 2.63
N ILE A 33 6.68 6.56 2.56
CA ILE A 33 7.17 5.67 3.61
C ILE A 33 7.39 6.42 4.93
N ASN A 34 7.95 7.63 4.88
CA ASN A 34 8.13 8.42 6.09
C ASN A 34 6.79 8.83 6.73
N GLU A 35 5.77 9.13 5.93
CA GLU A 35 4.42 9.41 6.43
C GLU A 35 3.88 8.23 7.24
N HIS A 36 3.96 7.01 6.72
CA HIS A 36 3.55 5.80 7.44
C HIS A 36 4.31 5.62 8.76
N LYS A 37 5.62 5.89 8.79
CA LYS A 37 6.43 5.79 10.01
C LYS A 37 5.95 6.73 11.12
N VAL A 38 5.65 7.99 10.76
CA VAL A 38 5.28 9.03 11.74
C VAL A 38 3.80 9.00 12.09
N ASP A 39 2.96 8.39 11.24
CA ASP A 39 1.52 8.27 11.40
C ASP A 39 1.11 7.53 12.69
N ILE A 40 1.98 6.65 13.21
CA ILE A 40 1.79 5.95 14.49
C ILE A 40 1.57 6.89 15.68
N ARG A 41 2.06 8.13 15.59
CA ARG A 41 1.94 9.15 16.64
C ARG A 41 0.57 9.84 16.67
N LYS A 42 -0.30 9.58 15.69
CA LYS A 42 -1.65 10.14 15.66
C LYS A 42 -2.54 9.49 16.73
N HIS A 43 -3.63 10.19 17.06
CA HIS A 43 -4.69 9.66 17.90
C HIS A 43 -5.36 8.43 17.27
N GLU A 44 -5.92 7.58 18.11
CA GLU A 44 -6.73 6.41 17.71
C GLU A 44 -7.87 6.84 16.77
N GLY A 45 -8.15 6.02 15.76
CA GLY A 45 -9.12 6.34 14.70
C GLY A 45 -8.61 7.28 13.59
N CYS A 46 -7.47 7.96 13.79
CA CYS A 46 -6.82 8.79 12.75
C CYS A 46 -5.59 8.14 12.12
N ARG A 47 -5.24 6.93 12.56
CA ARG A 47 -4.09 6.15 12.08
C ARG A 47 -4.43 5.41 10.80
N SER A 48 -3.41 5.25 9.96
CA SER A 48 -3.43 4.33 8.83
C SER A 48 -3.46 2.88 9.31
N VAL A 49 -3.90 1.98 8.43
CA VAL A 49 -3.90 0.54 8.73
C VAL A 49 -2.49 -0.02 9.02
N VAL A 50 -1.46 0.58 8.42
CA VAL A 50 -0.05 0.25 8.69
C VAL A 50 0.29 0.57 10.14
N SER A 51 -0.02 1.77 10.63
CA SER A 51 0.21 2.16 12.02
C SER A 51 -0.64 1.37 13.01
N GLU A 52 -1.88 1.06 12.65
CA GLU A 52 -2.77 0.27 13.48
C GLU A 52 -2.25 -1.16 13.64
N HIS A 53 -1.81 -1.80 12.54
CA HIS A 53 -1.18 -3.12 12.59
C HIS A 53 0.05 -3.14 13.50
N ARG A 54 0.90 -2.10 13.44
CA ARG A 54 2.09 -1.98 14.29
C ARG A 54 1.74 -1.92 15.77
N LEU A 55 0.77 -1.09 16.15
CA LEU A 55 0.41 -0.88 17.55
C LEU A 55 -0.34 -2.07 18.16
N VAL A 56 -1.32 -2.62 17.43
CA VAL A 56 -2.18 -3.69 17.95
C VAL A 56 -1.40 -5.00 18.12
N ASN A 57 -0.44 -5.27 17.24
CA ASN A 57 0.29 -6.54 17.22
C ASN A 57 1.71 -6.42 17.77
N ASP A 58 2.16 -5.22 18.17
CA ASP A 58 3.57 -4.94 18.50
C ASP A 58 4.54 -5.37 17.37
N HIS A 59 4.17 -5.01 16.15
CA HIS A 59 4.89 -5.36 14.91
C HIS A 59 5.57 -4.14 14.29
N ASP A 60 6.52 -4.39 13.39
CA ASP A 60 7.08 -3.35 12.52
C ASP A 60 7.18 -3.79 11.05
N PHE A 61 7.44 -2.83 10.17
CA PHE A 61 7.59 -3.08 8.73
C PHE A 61 9.04 -2.94 8.27
N ASP A 62 9.39 -3.65 7.19
CA ASP A 62 10.69 -3.47 6.54
C ASP A 62 10.72 -2.17 5.74
N TRP A 63 11.11 -1.10 6.44
CA TRP A 63 11.17 0.24 5.88
C TRP A 63 12.33 0.48 4.91
N GLN A 64 13.33 -0.41 4.88
CA GLN A 64 14.49 -0.26 4.02
C GLN A 64 14.29 -1.04 2.71
N ASN A 65 13.61 -2.18 2.77
CA ASN A 65 13.34 -3.04 1.61
C ASN A 65 11.89 -2.89 1.13
N THR A 66 11.56 -1.67 0.66
CA THR A 66 10.29 -1.43 -0.04
C THR A 66 10.37 -1.95 -1.47
N PHE A 67 9.40 -2.78 -1.87
CA PHE A 67 9.30 -3.32 -3.22
C PHE A 67 8.51 -2.38 -4.11
N ILE A 68 8.99 -2.14 -5.33
CA ILE A 68 8.21 -1.47 -6.37
C ILE A 68 7.56 -2.55 -7.23
N LEU A 69 6.23 -2.56 -7.25
CA LEU A 69 5.45 -3.53 -8.01
C LEU A 69 5.17 -3.02 -9.43
N HIS A 70 4.93 -1.71 -9.59
CA HIS A 70 4.58 -1.12 -10.87
C HIS A 70 4.90 0.38 -10.94
N HIS A 71 5.27 0.86 -12.13
CA HIS A 71 5.44 2.28 -12.43
C HIS A 71 4.33 2.75 -13.35
N GLU A 72 3.54 3.73 -12.92
CA GLU A 72 2.48 4.33 -13.72
C GLU A 72 2.24 5.77 -13.25
N SER A 73 2.42 6.74 -14.14
CA SER A 73 2.25 8.16 -13.82
C SER A 73 0.78 8.58 -13.79
N HIS A 74 -0.07 7.97 -14.62
CA HIS A 74 -1.49 8.28 -14.73
C HIS A 74 -2.26 7.77 -13.51
N ARG A 75 -2.96 8.68 -12.83
CA ARG A 75 -3.64 8.39 -11.56
C ARG A 75 -4.57 7.17 -11.66
N ARG A 76 -5.51 7.18 -12.62
CA ARG A 76 -6.51 6.11 -12.77
C ARG A 76 -5.89 4.74 -13.07
N LYS A 77 -4.89 4.68 -13.96
CA LYS A 77 -4.20 3.43 -14.26
C LYS A 77 -3.42 2.90 -13.06
N ARG A 78 -2.81 3.80 -12.27
CA ARG A 78 -2.11 3.44 -11.04
C ARG A 78 -3.07 2.94 -9.95
N GLU A 79 -4.26 3.52 -9.84
CA GLU A 79 -5.31 3.03 -8.94
C GLU A 79 -5.79 1.61 -9.35
N VAL A 80 -5.96 1.34 -10.66
CA VAL A 80 -6.25 -0.02 -11.16
C VAL A 80 -5.11 -0.99 -10.81
N ALA A 81 -3.86 -0.58 -11.03
CA ALA A 81 -2.70 -1.41 -10.73
C ALA A 81 -2.61 -1.72 -9.23
N GLU A 82 -2.81 -0.73 -8.36
CA GLU A 82 -2.86 -0.92 -6.90
C GLU A 82 -3.90 -1.97 -6.52
N MET A 83 -5.14 -1.84 -7.03
CA MET A 83 -6.19 -2.82 -6.78
C MET A 83 -5.83 -4.23 -7.28
N TYR A 84 -5.25 -4.36 -8.48
CA TYR A 84 -4.79 -5.65 -8.99
C TYR A 84 -3.76 -6.29 -8.04
N TYR A 85 -2.78 -5.51 -7.57
CA TYR A 85 -1.77 -6.02 -6.64
C TYR A 85 -2.35 -6.36 -5.26
N ILE A 86 -3.33 -5.60 -4.76
CA ILE A 86 -4.05 -5.94 -3.52
C ILE A 86 -4.78 -7.26 -3.68
N LYS A 87 -5.55 -7.45 -4.76
CA LYS A 87 -6.35 -8.66 -4.99
C LYS A 87 -5.50 -9.91 -5.29
N SER A 88 -4.31 -9.73 -5.87
CA SER A 88 -3.39 -10.83 -6.19
C SER A 88 -2.52 -11.29 -5.01
N HIS A 89 -2.61 -10.63 -3.86
CA HIS A 89 -1.88 -10.99 -2.65
C HIS A 89 -2.83 -11.43 -1.54
N THR A 90 -2.52 -12.57 -0.91
CA THR A 90 -3.37 -13.20 0.11
C THR A 90 -3.32 -12.48 1.46
N ASP A 91 -2.16 -11.97 1.84
CA ASP A 91 -1.89 -11.48 3.21
C ASP A 91 -1.82 -9.95 3.28
N THR A 92 -2.66 -9.26 2.51
CA THR A 92 -2.69 -7.79 2.54
C THR A 92 -3.50 -7.25 3.71
N ILE A 93 -2.98 -6.23 4.40
CA ILE A 93 -3.71 -5.53 5.47
C ILE A 93 -4.53 -4.34 4.93
N ASN A 94 -4.65 -4.19 3.62
CA ASN A 94 -5.40 -3.10 3.00
C ASN A 94 -6.88 -3.13 3.42
N ILE A 95 -7.46 -1.97 3.73
CA ILE A 95 -8.88 -1.89 4.10
C ILE A 95 -9.70 -1.96 2.80
N GLN A 96 -10.63 -2.91 2.68
CA GLN A 96 -11.39 -3.15 1.44
C GLN A 96 -12.21 -1.94 0.94
N ARG A 97 -12.51 -0.96 1.81
CA ARG A 97 -13.12 0.32 1.41
C ARG A 97 -12.26 1.12 0.41
N ASP A 98 -10.94 0.89 0.38
CA ASP A 98 -10.03 1.46 -0.62
C ASP A 98 -10.32 0.93 -2.05
N THR A 99 -10.99 -0.22 -2.17
CA THR A 99 -11.38 -0.85 -3.44
C THR A 99 -12.83 -0.57 -3.86
N GLU A 100 -13.68 -0.10 -2.95
CA GLU A 100 -15.12 0.13 -3.20
C GLU A 100 -15.40 1.35 -4.10
N SER A 101 -14.48 2.32 -4.17
CA SER A 101 -14.62 3.49 -5.05
C SER A 101 -14.40 3.17 -6.54
N PHE A 102 -14.07 1.92 -6.88
CA PHE A 102 -13.81 1.54 -8.26
C PHE A 102 -15.09 1.13 -8.98
N PRO A 103 -15.34 1.61 -10.22
CA PRO A 103 -16.49 1.19 -10.98
C PRO A 103 -16.52 -0.34 -11.12
N VAL A 104 -17.66 -0.95 -10.81
CA VAL A 104 -17.95 -2.42 -10.91
C VAL A 104 -17.44 -3.02 -12.22
N VAL A 105 -17.37 -2.22 -13.28
CA VAL A 105 -16.81 -2.60 -14.60
C VAL A 105 -15.41 -3.23 -14.49
N TYR A 106 -14.54 -2.73 -13.61
CA TYR A 106 -13.18 -3.25 -13.46
C TYR A 106 -13.13 -4.56 -12.68
N GLU A 107 -14.12 -4.83 -11.83
CA GLU A 107 -14.20 -6.10 -11.10
C GLU A 107 -14.36 -7.28 -12.06
N SER A 108 -15.19 -7.12 -13.10
CA SER A 108 -15.37 -8.13 -14.14
C SER A 108 -14.10 -8.45 -14.93
N VAL A 109 -13.18 -7.50 -15.06
CA VAL A 109 -11.89 -7.70 -15.75
C VAL A 109 -10.87 -8.34 -14.81
N LEU A 110 -10.81 -7.88 -13.56
CA LEU A 110 -9.88 -8.41 -12.57
C LEU A 110 -10.19 -9.84 -12.14
N ASN A 111 -11.47 -10.21 -12.06
CA ASN A 111 -11.89 -11.57 -11.68
C ASN A 111 -11.76 -12.59 -12.83
N ARG A 112 -11.29 -12.17 -14.02
CA ARG A 112 -11.07 -13.04 -15.20
C ARG A 112 -9.60 -13.41 -15.43
N ILE A 113 -8.71 -12.93 -14.55
CA ILE A 113 -7.27 -13.21 -14.55
C ILE A 113 -6.99 -14.15 -13.38
#